data_AF-A0A557RGN6-F1
#
_entry.id   AF-A0A557RGN6-F1
#
_cell.length_a   1.000
_cell.length_b   1.000
_cell.length_c   1.000
_cell.angle_alpha   90.00
_cell.angle_beta   90.00
_cell.angle_gamma   90.00
#
_symmetry.space_group_name_H-M   'P 1'
#
loop_
_entity.id
_entity.type
_entity.pdbx_description
1 polymer ?
#
loop_
_entity_poly.entity_id
_entity_poly.type
_entity_poly.pdbx_seq_one_letter_code
_entity_poly.pdbx_strand_id
1 'polypeptide(L)'
;MDDGAFELSRIHEDMGLGNARDYAPLDAGSSGADRLVVVDHGLEPSGGYASWPHGHIYVATLDDAGTRFEQVTDDKAFYHSVSAGDINGDGRMDIVASHMRSNFGATPQNINVFIQNANGGFTEDLAVAEAMGNSGGTGAVVVTDRTDAGNDILEVAYGDTYGEDYAARVFSGDVDSGFEISHRVGREGLFETMGGTRIRAADLDLDGSKELVTSLEGTLTAHESGYTANGLEVFSQGPDGEYQYSTDVWLEQNAWRFETLQFREFEIVDFDHDGFLDLVLNGWNGSSLHKGGGFDVGSLLFRNDGEGALEQLDTDAAAGLVSQRLPSQPEYMRVIPAEPGEPLELFAMLQDGSTHVLSVEAAYRNEDEVLNAAGDGTQIFGRGGDDEFLVQGASLEIDGGAGLDEVIYNDRAGQHRVERQEDQWSVTDSKGEADRLTTVERLQFEDQSLGLDLDGASGQAYRLYQAAFDRAPDPAGLGYWIAQVDDGMALEQAAARFIDSSEFQDLYGQAPDDAAFLTALYGNVLDRAPDSDGYVWWLSELQNNPAKTREKVLMDFSESPENRDNVAEVIATGIEYDAWA
;
A
#
# COMPACT_ATOMS: atom_id res chain seq x y z
N MET A 1 -8.38 13.67 23.85
CA MET A 1 -7.77 12.34 23.96
C MET A 1 -6.46 12.56 24.68
N ASP A 2 -6.26 11.87 25.81
CA ASP A 2 -4.95 11.88 26.49
C ASP A 2 -3.89 11.46 25.47
N ASP A 3 -2.67 11.95 25.65
CA ASP A 3 -1.49 11.96 24.78
C ASP A 3 -0.95 10.60 24.29
N GLY A 4 -1.80 9.57 24.18
CA GLY A 4 -1.43 8.24 23.67
C GLY A 4 -0.53 7.45 24.61
N ALA A 5 -0.23 7.98 25.81
CA ALA A 5 0.63 7.33 26.78
C ALA A 5 -0.14 6.23 27.51
N PHE A 6 0.27 4.97 27.33
CA PHE A 6 -0.27 3.85 28.11
C PHE A 6 0.27 3.91 29.55
N GLU A 7 -0.62 3.96 30.53
CA GLU A 7 -0.26 3.80 31.94
C GLU A 7 -0.41 2.34 32.39
N LEU A 8 0.54 1.84 33.18
CA LEU A 8 0.43 0.52 33.80
C LEU A 8 -0.79 0.49 34.74
N SER A 9 -1.85 -0.22 34.33
CA SER A 9 -3.10 -0.31 35.08
C SER A 9 -3.02 -1.31 36.25
N ARG A 10 -2.43 -2.49 36.03
CA ARG A 10 -2.34 -3.57 37.02
C ARG A 10 -1.22 -4.56 36.69
N ILE A 11 -0.61 -5.16 37.72
CA ILE A 11 0.25 -6.34 37.61
C ILE A 11 -0.53 -7.55 38.12
N HIS A 12 -0.58 -8.61 37.33
CA HIS A 12 -1.25 -9.87 37.68
C HIS A 12 -0.25 -10.88 38.25
N GLU A 13 0.08 -10.80 39.53
CA GLU A 13 1.07 -11.67 40.18
C GLU A 13 0.68 -13.16 40.22
N ASP A 14 -0.62 -13.46 40.13
CA ASP A 14 -1.15 -14.82 40.13
C ASP A 14 -1.05 -15.50 38.74
N MET A 15 -0.60 -14.78 37.72
CA MET A 15 -0.45 -15.26 36.36
C MET A 15 1.03 -15.31 35.98
N GLY A 16 1.50 -16.50 35.58
CA GLY A 16 2.83 -16.69 35.03
C GLY A 16 2.79 -16.79 33.51
N LEU A 17 2.62 -15.66 32.80
CA LEU A 17 2.92 -15.61 31.37
C LEU A 17 4.45 -15.58 31.25
N GLY A 18 5.03 -16.64 30.67
CA GLY A 18 6.46 -16.63 30.38
C GLY A 18 6.76 -15.66 29.24
N ASN A 19 6.12 -15.92 28.11
CA ASN A 19 6.19 -15.16 26.88
C ASN A 19 4.83 -15.36 26.15
N ALA A 20 3.90 -14.42 26.32
CA ALA A 20 2.67 -14.42 25.54
C ALA A 20 3.02 -14.34 24.05
N ARG A 21 2.45 -15.25 23.26
CA ARG A 21 2.91 -15.51 21.89
C ARG A 21 1.92 -15.08 20.82
N ASP A 22 0.64 -15.39 21.02
CA ASP A 22 -0.45 -15.09 20.09
C ASP A 22 -1.75 -14.90 20.88
N TYR A 23 -2.74 -14.24 20.27
CA TYR A 23 -4.04 -14.01 20.87
C TYR A 23 -5.16 -13.99 19.81
N ALA A 24 -6.38 -14.23 20.24
CA ALA A 24 -7.56 -14.05 19.39
C ALA A 24 -8.72 -13.46 20.20
N PRO A 25 -9.53 -12.55 19.63
CA PRO A 25 -10.75 -12.08 20.27
C PRO A 25 -11.74 -13.24 20.44
N LEU A 26 -12.58 -13.13 21.47
CA LEU A 26 -13.72 -14.02 21.73
C LEU A 26 -14.99 -13.18 21.79
N ASP A 27 -16.13 -13.79 21.50
CA ASP A 27 -17.43 -13.14 21.69
C ASP A 27 -17.55 -12.55 23.11
N ALA A 28 -18.16 -11.38 23.19
CA ALA A 28 -18.56 -10.80 24.45
C ALA A 28 -19.44 -11.82 25.18
N GLY A 29 -18.95 -12.33 26.32
CA GLY A 29 -19.64 -13.38 27.05
C GLY A 29 -21.03 -12.93 27.52
N SER A 30 -21.77 -13.79 28.23
CA SER A 30 -23.12 -13.43 28.73
C SER A 30 -23.21 -12.14 29.58
N SER A 31 -22.07 -11.62 30.05
CA SER A 31 -21.95 -10.34 30.77
C SER A 31 -21.80 -9.10 29.87
N GLY A 32 -21.59 -9.26 28.57
CA GLY A 32 -21.28 -8.17 27.63
C GLY A 32 -19.86 -7.60 27.77
N ALA A 33 -18.95 -8.33 28.43
CA ALA A 33 -17.56 -7.93 28.63
C ALA A 33 -16.69 -8.42 27.47
N ASP A 34 -15.72 -7.62 27.03
CA ASP A 34 -14.77 -8.00 25.99
C ASP A 34 -13.87 -9.13 26.47
N ARG A 35 -13.59 -10.08 25.57
CA ARG A 35 -12.80 -11.27 25.89
C ARG A 35 -11.80 -11.55 24.80
N LEU A 36 -10.65 -12.08 25.19
CA LEU A 36 -9.65 -12.60 24.27
C LEU A 36 -9.00 -13.84 24.86
N VAL A 37 -8.64 -14.79 24.01
CA VAL A 37 -7.77 -15.90 24.37
C VAL A 37 -6.31 -15.49 24.12
N VAL A 38 -5.42 -15.83 25.05
CA VAL A 38 -3.96 -15.65 24.93
C VAL A 38 -3.31 -17.01 25.07
N VAL A 39 -2.36 -17.30 24.19
CA VAL A 39 -1.47 -18.43 24.35
C VAL A 39 -0.08 -18.00 24.77
N ASP A 40 0.48 -18.71 25.75
CA ASP A 40 1.83 -18.56 26.24
C ASP A 40 2.67 -19.76 25.80
N HIS A 41 3.84 -19.50 25.20
CA HIS A 41 4.77 -20.58 24.84
C HIS A 41 5.67 -20.98 26.03
N GLY A 42 5.78 -20.10 27.03
CA GLY A 42 6.70 -20.23 28.16
C GLY A 42 8.12 -19.75 27.84
N LEU A 43 8.94 -19.58 28.87
CA LEU A 43 10.34 -19.14 28.69
C LEU A 43 11.17 -20.18 27.92
N GLU A 44 12.17 -19.71 27.17
CA GLU A 44 13.13 -20.56 26.45
C GLU A 44 14.53 -20.51 27.10
N PRO A 45 14.72 -21.10 28.29
CA PRO A 45 16.03 -21.09 28.93
C PRO A 45 17.06 -21.89 28.11
N SER A 46 18.32 -21.53 28.30
CA SER A 46 19.45 -22.33 27.80
C SER A 46 19.44 -23.71 28.46
N GLY A 47 19.40 -24.76 27.62
CA GLY A 47 19.16 -26.14 28.07
C GLY A 47 18.33 -26.96 27.07
N GLY A 48 17.68 -26.26 26.13
CA GLY A 48 16.88 -26.87 25.06
C GLY A 48 15.50 -27.30 25.52
N TYR A 49 14.69 -27.72 24.55
CA TYR A 49 13.26 -27.94 24.69
C TYR A 49 12.83 -28.70 25.96
N ALA A 50 13.54 -29.78 26.32
CA ALA A 50 13.20 -30.62 27.47
C ALA A 50 13.32 -29.92 28.85
N SER A 51 13.96 -28.74 28.89
CA SER A 51 14.14 -27.92 30.09
C SER A 51 13.17 -26.74 30.16
N TRP A 52 12.38 -26.52 29.12
CA TRP A 52 11.47 -25.39 29.04
C TRP A 52 10.28 -25.61 29.98
N PRO A 53 9.83 -24.58 30.71
CA PRO A 53 8.68 -24.70 31.60
C PRO A 53 7.35 -24.86 30.85
N HIS A 54 7.32 -24.55 29.55
CA HIS A 54 6.14 -24.45 28.69
C HIS A 54 5.09 -23.47 29.23
N GLY A 55 4.13 -23.08 28.39
CA GLY A 55 3.09 -22.13 28.77
C GLY A 55 1.70 -22.73 28.73
N HIS A 56 0.71 -21.89 29.07
CA HIS A 56 -0.69 -22.23 29.16
C HIS A 56 -1.51 -21.42 28.14
N ILE A 57 -2.79 -21.78 28.05
CA ILE A 57 -3.82 -20.99 27.38
C ILE A 57 -4.65 -20.27 28.45
N TYR A 58 -4.88 -18.98 28.27
CA TYR A 58 -5.69 -18.16 29.17
C TYR A 58 -6.80 -17.44 28.40
N VAL A 59 -7.93 -17.22 29.04
CA VAL A 59 -8.94 -16.25 28.59
C VAL A 59 -8.84 -15.02 29.47
N ALA A 60 -8.59 -13.88 28.85
CA ALA A 60 -8.70 -12.58 29.49
C ALA A 60 -10.12 -12.04 29.29
N THR A 61 -10.75 -11.57 30.35
CA THR A 61 -12.01 -10.82 30.34
C THR A 61 -11.73 -9.40 30.78
N LEU A 62 -12.18 -8.42 30.00
CA LEU A 62 -11.96 -7.00 30.22
C LEU A 62 -13.31 -6.36 30.58
N ASP A 63 -13.39 -5.74 31.75
CA ASP A 63 -14.57 -5.01 32.21
C ASP A 63 -14.18 -3.75 32.98
N ASP A 64 -15.18 -2.99 33.46
CA ASP A 64 -14.99 -1.76 34.24
C ASP A 64 -14.18 -1.97 35.54
N ALA A 65 -14.09 -3.20 36.06
CA ALA A 65 -13.31 -3.56 37.24
C ALA A 65 -11.85 -3.98 36.90
N GLY A 66 -11.52 -4.02 35.61
CA GLY A 66 -10.22 -4.32 35.04
C GLY A 66 -10.14 -5.68 34.35
N THR A 67 -8.94 -6.07 33.94
CA THR A 67 -8.72 -7.36 33.28
C THR A 67 -8.71 -8.51 34.29
N ARG A 68 -9.24 -9.67 33.91
CA ARG A 68 -9.21 -10.92 34.68
C ARG A 68 -8.83 -12.08 33.77
N PHE A 69 -7.88 -12.91 34.21
CA PHE A 69 -7.41 -14.07 33.44
C PHE A 69 -7.93 -15.37 34.05
N GLU A 70 -8.36 -16.29 33.19
CA GLU A 70 -8.78 -17.65 33.54
C GLU A 70 -7.97 -18.64 32.70
N GLN A 71 -7.30 -19.59 33.35
CA GLN A 71 -6.58 -20.66 32.66
C GLN A 71 -7.59 -21.62 32.01
N VAL A 72 -7.40 -21.94 30.74
CA VAL A 72 -8.30 -22.83 29.97
C VAL A 72 -7.98 -24.30 30.23
N THR A 73 -6.70 -24.64 30.34
CA THR A 73 -6.23 -26.02 30.56
C THR A 73 -5.02 -26.09 31.47
N ASP A 74 -4.92 -27.15 32.28
CA ASP A 74 -3.73 -27.47 33.09
C ASP A 74 -2.56 -27.98 32.23
N ASP A 75 -2.85 -28.37 31.00
CA ASP A 75 -1.89 -28.86 30.06
C ASP A 75 -0.96 -27.75 29.57
N LYS A 76 0.31 -28.10 29.47
CA LYS A 76 1.38 -27.18 29.09
C LYS A 76 2.00 -27.60 27.77
N ALA A 77 2.12 -26.64 26.87
CA ALA A 77 2.76 -26.86 25.59
C ALA A 77 3.55 -25.64 25.16
N PHE A 78 4.29 -25.81 24.06
CA PHE A 78 4.93 -24.70 23.36
C PHE A 78 3.92 -24.10 22.37
N TYR A 79 2.87 -23.48 22.92
CA TYR A 79 1.78 -22.90 22.16
C TYR A 79 2.27 -21.72 21.33
N HIS A 80 1.92 -21.71 20.05
CA HIS A 80 2.49 -20.78 19.08
C HIS A 80 1.48 -19.93 18.35
N SER A 81 0.26 -20.43 18.20
CA SER A 81 -0.81 -19.71 17.55
C SER A 81 -2.16 -20.10 18.14
N VAL A 82 -3.09 -19.17 18.10
CA VAL A 82 -4.47 -19.39 18.52
C VAL A 82 -5.43 -18.66 17.60
N SER A 83 -6.59 -19.27 17.39
CA SER A 83 -7.71 -18.67 16.70
C SER A 83 -9.01 -19.05 17.40
N ALA A 84 -10.06 -18.29 17.13
CA ALA A 84 -11.36 -18.51 17.71
C ALA A 84 -12.44 -18.41 16.64
N GLY A 85 -13.47 -19.24 16.78
CA GLY A 85 -14.62 -19.29 15.87
C GLY A 85 -15.59 -20.37 16.32
N ASP A 86 -16.82 -20.30 15.84
CA ASP A 86 -17.89 -21.26 16.17
C ASP A 86 -17.73 -22.52 15.32
N ILE A 87 -17.03 -23.54 15.84
CA ILE A 87 -16.69 -24.75 15.06
C ILE A 87 -17.75 -25.85 15.19
N ASN A 88 -18.71 -25.69 16.11
CA ASN A 88 -19.83 -26.63 16.29
C ASN A 88 -21.18 -26.03 15.88
N GLY A 89 -21.21 -24.78 15.42
CA GLY A 89 -22.41 -24.09 14.94
C GLY A 89 -23.41 -23.74 16.07
N ASP A 90 -22.95 -23.65 17.32
CA ASP A 90 -23.81 -23.39 18.48
C ASP A 90 -24.00 -21.90 18.81
N GLY A 91 -23.38 -21.03 18.01
CA GLY A 91 -23.40 -19.58 18.11
C GLY A 91 -22.44 -19.01 19.17
N ARG A 92 -21.46 -19.79 19.64
CA ARG A 92 -20.41 -19.33 20.55
C ARG A 92 -19.04 -19.55 19.94
N MET A 93 -18.13 -18.59 20.14
CA MET A 93 -16.72 -18.80 19.79
C MET A 93 -16.04 -19.87 20.65
N ASP A 94 -15.52 -20.89 19.96
CA ASP A 94 -14.63 -21.93 20.46
C ASP A 94 -13.16 -21.53 20.25
N ILE A 95 -12.22 -22.26 20.87
CA ILE A 95 -10.78 -21.98 20.78
C ILE A 95 -10.09 -23.11 20.01
N VAL A 96 -9.29 -22.74 19.02
CA VAL A 96 -8.35 -23.64 18.36
C VAL A 96 -6.93 -23.12 18.60
N ALA A 97 -6.14 -23.86 19.34
CA ALA A 97 -4.77 -23.49 19.68
C ALA A 97 -3.79 -24.51 19.11
N SER A 98 -2.70 -24.05 18.52
CA SER A 98 -1.65 -24.91 18.03
C SER A 98 -0.35 -24.77 18.81
N HIS A 99 0.40 -25.85 18.86
CA HIS A 99 1.69 -25.92 19.52
C HIS A 99 2.71 -26.66 18.66
N MET A 100 3.97 -26.24 18.67
CA MET A 100 4.98 -26.94 17.88
C MET A 100 5.38 -28.27 18.52
N ARG A 101 5.28 -28.38 19.85
CA ARG A 101 5.49 -29.61 20.64
C ARG A 101 4.85 -29.44 22.03
N SER A 102 4.69 -30.55 22.74
CA SER A 102 4.24 -30.57 24.13
C SER A 102 5.01 -31.61 24.95
N ASN A 103 4.79 -31.63 26.27
CA ASN A 103 5.38 -32.62 27.18
C ASN A 103 4.37 -33.72 27.58
N PHE A 104 3.35 -33.97 26.75
CA PHE A 104 2.34 -35.00 27.04
C PHE A 104 2.93 -36.41 26.89
N GLY A 105 2.55 -37.29 27.81
CA GLY A 105 2.82 -38.72 27.66
C GLY A 105 2.07 -39.28 26.45
N ALA A 106 2.83 -39.78 25.47
CA ALA A 106 2.45 -40.73 24.41
C ALA A 106 1.38 -40.38 23.35
N THR A 107 0.64 -39.27 23.38
CA THR A 107 -0.03 -38.72 22.17
C THR A 107 -0.21 -37.20 22.28
N PRO A 108 0.62 -36.41 21.56
CA PRO A 108 0.52 -34.95 21.54
C PRO A 108 0.09 -34.49 20.14
N GLN A 109 -1.20 -34.49 19.85
CA GLN A 109 -1.72 -33.79 18.67
C GLN A 109 -1.30 -32.31 18.77
N ASN A 110 -0.88 -31.71 17.66
CA ASN A 110 -0.31 -30.36 17.66
C ASN A 110 -1.35 -29.24 17.70
N ILE A 111 -2.63 -29.61 17.64
CA ILE A 111 -3.76 -28.70 17.65
C ILE A 111 -4.71 -29.17 18.74
N ASN A 112 -5.00 -28.28 19.68
CA ASN A 112 -6.00 -28.46 20.72
C ASN A 112 -7.24 -27.66 20.35
N VAL A 113 -8.40 -28.26 20.57
CA VAL A 113 -9.71 -27.66 20.27
C VAL A 113 -10.51 -27.62 21.56
N PHE A 114 -11.04 -26.45 21.92
CA PHE A 114 -11.82 -26.27 23.13
C PHE A 114 -13.17 -25.65 22.83
N ILE A 115 -14.23 -26.39 23.14
CA ILE A 115 -15.62 -26.00 22.93
C ILE A 115 -16.11 -25.12 24.08
N GLN A 116 -16.75 -24.00 23.75
CA GLN A 116 -17.31 -23.09 24.74
C GLN A 116 -18.64 -23.61 25.27
N ASN A 117 -18.66 -23.91 26.57
CA ASN A 117 -19.86 -24.29 27.28
C ASN A 117 -20.79 -23.09 27.50
N ALA A 118 -22.07 -23.34 27.68
CA ALA A 118 -23.07 -22.31 27.98
C ALA A 118 -22.80 -21.47 29.26
N ASN A 119 -21.90 -21.93 30.14
CA ASN A 119 -21.47 -21.17 31.32
C ASN A 119 -20.27 -20.25 31.05
N GLY A 120 -19.78 -20.18 29.81
CA GLY A 120 -18.63 -19.38 29.37
C GLY A 120 -17.26 -20.03 29.57
N GLY A 121 -17.19 -21.19 30.23
CA GLY A 121 -15.97 -21.99 30.36
C GLY A 121 -15.77 -22.93 29.17
N PHE A 122 -14.60 -23.57 29.08
CA PHE A 122 -14.20 -24.33 27.91
C PHE A 122 -13.96 -25.81 28.23
N THR A 123 -14.18 -26.70 27.26
CA THR A 123 -13.90 -28.13 27.39
C THR A 123 -13.17 -28.62 26.16
N GLU A 124 -12.05 -29.32 26.37
CA GLU A 124 -11.25 -29.85 25.27
C GLU A 124 -11.99 -30.96 24.53
N ASP A 125 -12.01 -30.87 23.20
CA ASP A 125 -12.48 -31.93 22.30
C ASP A 125 -11.29 -32.65 21.66
N LEU A 126 -10.96 -33.80 22.25
CA LEU A 126 -9.87 -34.65 21.78
C LEU A 126 -10.20 -35.37 20.47
N ALA A 127 -11.48 -35.55 20.13
CA ALA A 127 -11.86 -36.27 18.92
C ALA A 127 -11.54 -35.46 17.66
N VAL A 128 -11.76 -34.14 17.71
CA VAL A 128 -11.35 -33.23 16.63
C VAL A 128 -9.84 -33.23 16.49
N ALA A 129 -9.10 -33.07 17.58
CA ALA A 129 -7.64 -33.11 17.57
C ALA A 129 -7.09 -34.44 17.00
N GLU A 130 -7.70 -35.57 17.36
CA GLU A 130 -7.36 -36.89 16.82
C GLU A 130 -7.62 -37.00 15.31
N ALA A 131 -8.74 -36.44 14.82
CA ALA A 131 -9.09 -36.43 13.40
C ALA A 131 -8.10 -35.62 12.57
N MET A 132 -7.59 -34.50 13.11
CA MET A 132 -6.60 -33.65 12.43
C MET A 132 -5.21 -34.31 12.32
N GLY A 133 -4.94 -35.27 13.20
CA GLY A 133 -3.68 -36.00 13.25
C GLY A 133 -2.50 -35.15 13.73
N ASN A 134 -1.36 -35.81 13.93
CA ASN A 134 -0.13 -35.13 14.34
C ASN A 134 0.56 -34.48 13.13
N SER A 135 0.85 -33.18 13.22
CA SER A 135 1.45 -32.40 12.13
C SER A 135 2.99 -32.35 12.16
N GLY A 136 3.61 -32.74 13.28
CA GLY A 136 5.06 -32.64 13.49
C GLY A 136 5.61 -31.26 13.79
N GLY A 137 4.73 -30.28 13.89
CA GLY A 137 5.06 -28.92 14.27
C GLY A 137 4.19 -27.93 13.51
N THR A 138 3.05 -27.59 14.08
CA THR A 138 2.17 -26.56 13.55
C THR A 138 2.76 -25.18 13.82
N GLY A 139 2.91 -24.39 12.76
CA GLY A 139 3.41 -23.03 12.83
C GLY A 139 2.34 -22.04 13.24
N ALA A 140 1.18 -22.12 12.58
CA ALA A 140 0.01 -21.32 12.91
C ALA A 140 -1.29 -22.02 12.53
N VAL A 141 -2.38 -21.56 13.13
CA VAL A 141 -3.75 -21.98 12.81
C VAL A 141 -4.67 -20.77 12.64
N VAL A 142 -5.72 -20.94 11.85
CA VAL A 142 -6.82 -19.98 11.77
C VAL A 142 -8.14 -20.70 11.61
N VAL A 143 -9.16 -20.26 12.35
CA VAL A 143 -10.56 -20.64 12.12
C VAL A 143 -11.15 -19.60 11.18
N THR A 144 -11.76 -20.05 10.08
CA THR A 144 -12.29 -19.14 9.05
C THR A 144 -13.49 -19.77 8.36
N ASP A 145 -14.51 -18.98 8.06
CA ASP A 145 -15.59 -19.40 7.17
C ASP A 145 -15.12 -19.22 5.73
N ARG A 146 -14.80 -20.33 5.06
CA ARG A 146 -14.31 -20.31 3.67
C ARG A 146 -15.40 -20.59 2.65
N THR A 147 -16.50 -21.24 3.04
CA THR A 147 -17.47 -21.82 2.08
C THR A 147 -18.93 -21.50 2.40
N ASP A 148 -19.19 -20.61 3.37
CA ASP A 148 -20.51 -20.27 3.92
C ASP A 148 -21.27 -21.46 4.55
N ALA A 149 -20.62 -22.62 4.65
CA ALA A 149 -21.19 -23.87 5.16
C ALA A 149 -20.84 -24.13 6.64
N GLY A 150 -20.03 -23.27 7.25
CA GLY A 150 -19.46 -23.43 8.59
C GLY A 150 -18.00 -23.04 8.64
N ASN A 151 -17.43 -22.98 9.84
CA ASN A 151 -16.03 -22.62 10.03
C ASN A 151 -15.09 -23.79 9.71
N ASP A 152 -14.17 -23.57 8.79
CA ASP A 152 -13.02 -24.43 8.51
C ASP A 152 -11.88 -24.13 9.50
N ILE A 153 -11.02 -25.12 9.74
CA ILE A 153 -9.75 -24.93 10.43
C ILE A 153 -8.62 -25.05 9.41
N LEU A 154 -7.79 -24.02 9.33
CA LEU A 154 -6.60 -23.99 8.49
C LEU A 154 -5.36 -24.12 9.36
N GLU A 155 -4.38 -24.84 8.84
CA GLU A 155 -3.10 -25.06 9.49
C GLU A 155 -1.96 -24.81 8.51
N VAL A 156 -0.93 -24.10 8.93
CA VAL A 156 0.36 -24.04 8.22
C VAL A 156 1.46 -24.73 9.02
N ALA A 157 2.27 -25.55 8.33
CA ALA A 157 3.36 -26.31 8.90
C ALA A 157 4.61 -25.44 9.13
N TYR A 158 5.30 -25.66 10.24
CA TYR A 158 6.58 -24.99 10.53
C TYR A 158 7.80 -25.79 10.03
N GLY A 159 7.73 -27.12 9.95
CA GLY A 159 8.91 -27.96 9.69
C GLY A 159 8.58 -29.34 9.12
N ASP A 160 9.37 -30.36 9.52
CA ASP A 160 9.18 -31.75 9.08
C ASP A 160 7.81 -32.30 9.51
N THR A 161 6.99 -32.60 8.51
CA THR A 161 5.62 -33.10 8.57
C THR A 161 5.55 -34.63 8.72
N TYR A 162 6.58 -35.22 9.34
CA TYR A 162 6.72 -36.66 9.61
C TYR A 162 6.51 -37.56 8.37
N GLY A 163 6.94 -37.09 7.21
CA GLY A 163 6.87 -37.81 5.94
C GLY A 163 5.59 -37.60 5.14
N GLU A 164 4.67 -36.75 5.60
CA GLU A 164 3.60 -36.19 4.76
C GLU A 164 4.15 -34.99 3.96
N ASP A 165 3.73 -34.79 2.72
CA ASP A 165 4.20 -33.66 1.90
C ASP A 165 3.13 -32.56 1.83
N TYR A 166 3.19 -31.59 2.76
CA TYR A 166 2.30 -30.42 2.75
C TYR A 166 2.96 -29.19 3.40
N ALA A 167 2.53 -28.01 2.95
CA ALA A 167 2.81 -26.72 3.55
C ALA A 167 1.65 -26.26 4.44
N ALA A 168 0.41 -26.47 3.97
CA ALA A 168 -0.80 -26.16 4.71
C ALA A 168 -1.89 -27.21 4.50
N ARG A 169 -2.84 -27.29 5.43
CA ARG A 169 -4.01 -28.18 5.39
C ARG A 169 -5.27 -27.40 5.69
N VAL A 170 -6.34 -27.77 4.99
CA VAL A 170 -7.69 -27.28 5.25
C VAL A 170 -8.48 -28.44 5.84
N PHE A 171 -9.05 -28.21 7.02
CA PHE A 171 -9.94 -29.14 7.69
C PHE A 171 -11.36 -28.58 7.62
N SER A 172 -12.26 -29.33 7.00
CA SER A 172 -13.66 -28.96 6.86
C SER A 172 -14.54 -29.97 7.59
N GLY A 173 -15.65 -29.48 8.13
CA GLY A 173 -16.61 -30.26 8.91
C GLY A 173 -17.00 -29.54 10.19
N ASP A 174 -17.68 -30.25 11.08
CA ASP A 174 -18.06 -29.75 12.39
C ASP A 174 -17.82 -30.84 13.46
N VAL A 175 -17.94 -30.45 14.73
CA VAL A 175 -17.70 -31.34 15.88
C VAL A 175 -18.69 -32.52 15.92
N ASP A 176 -19.92 -32.35 15.45
CA ASP A 176 -20.95 -33.39 15.43
C ASP A 176 -20.78 -34.37 14.26
N SER A 177 -20.37 -33.87 13.07
CA SER A 177 -20.18 -34.65 11.86
C SER A 177 -18.79 -35.28 11.75
N GLY A 178 -17.81 -34.70 12.45
CA GLY A 178 -16.39 -34.95 12.32
C GLY A 178 -15.74 -34.05 11.26
N PHE A 179 -14.47 -33.75 11.48
CA PHE A 179 -13.59 -33.02 10.55
C PHE A 179 -12.84 -33.99 9.63
N GLU A 180 -12.65 -33.58 8.37
CA GLU A 180 -11.75 -34.24 7.42
C GLU A 180 -10.79 -33.24 6.78
N ILE A 181 -9.65 -33.73 6.30
CA ILE A 181 -8.76 -32.91 5.46
C ILE A 181 -9.42 -32.77 4.09
N SER A 182 -10.00 -31.61 3.82
CA SER A 182 -10.67 -31.32 2.55
C SER A 182 -9.65 -30.96 1.47
N HIS A 183 -8.61 -30.20 1.82
CA HIS A 183 -7.57 -29.76 0.88
C HIS A 183 -6.17 -29.75 1.49
N ARG A 184 -5.16 -29.81 0.62
CA ARG A 184 -3.74 -29.73 0.99
C ARG A 184 -3.00 -28.80 0.05
N VAL A 185 -2.15 -27.96 0.63
CA VAL A 185 -1.19 -27.14 -0.12
C VAL A 185 0.13 -27.88 -0.14
N GLY A 186 0.71 -28.09 -1.33
CA GLY A 186 2.04 -28.68 -1.50
C GLY A 186 3.15 -27.78 -0.97
N ARG A 187 4.33 -28.34 -0.71
CA ARG A 187 5.51 -27.54 -0.37
C ARG A 187 6.17 -27.03 -1.64
N GLU A 188 5.99 -25.75 -1.91
CA GLU A 188 6.60 -25.04 -3.04
C GLU A 188 7.21 -23.73 -2.54
N GLY A 189 8.05 -23.08 -3.36
CA GLY A 189 8.64 -21.78 -3.04
C GLY A 189 9.46 -21.77 -1.74
N LEU A 190 9.18 -20.80 -0.88
CA LEU A 190 9.83 -20.56 0.41
C LEU A 190 9.61 -21.71 1.40
N PHE A 191 8.55 -22.51 1.28
CA PHE A 191 8.38 -23.69 2.13
C PHE A 191 9.46 -24.77 1.90
N GLU A 192 10.31 -24.67 0.87
CA GLU A 192 11.48 -25.55 0.74
C GLU A 192 12.50 -25.34 1.87
N THR A 193 12.61 -24.13 2.41
CA THR A 193 13.64 -23.76 3.40
C THR A 193 13.10 -23.01 4.62
N MET A 194 11.81 -22.67 4.64
CA MET A 194 11.17 -21.89 5.69
C MET A 194 9.97 -22.62 6.31
N GLY A 195 9.63 -22.21 7.53
CA GLY A 195 8.45 -22.64 8.28
C GLY A 195 7.39 -21.57 8.30
N GLY A 196 6.11 -21.96 8.18
CA GLY A 196 4.99 -21.04 8.29
C GLY A 196 4.85 -20.49 9.72
N THR A 197 4.59 -19.21 9.84
CA THR A 197 4.49 -18.47 11.10
C THR A 197 3.14 -17.81 11.30
N ARG A 198 2.39 -17.61 10.21
CA ARG A 198 0.99 -17.20 10.21
C ARG A 198 0.29 -17.72 8.95
N ILE A 199 -1.02 -17.92 9.04
CA ILE A 199 -1.90 -18.21 7.91
C ILE A 199 -3.21 -17.42 8.07
N ARG A 200 -3.71 -16.88 6.96
CA ARG A 200 -5.01 -16.22 6.84
C ARG A 200 -5.66 -16.63 5.52
N ALA A 201 -6.99 -16.56 5.46
CA ALA A 201 -7.75 -16.74 4.23
C ALA A 201 -8.58 -15.49 3.98
N ALA A 202 -8.48 -14.91 2.80
CA ALA A 202 -9.20 -13.69 2.41
C ALA A 202 -9.52 -13.72 0.92
N ASP A 203 -10.65 -13.12 0.55
CA ASP A 203 -11.04 -12.93 -0.85
C ASP A 203 -10.36 -11.65 -1.34
N LEU A 204 -9.18 -11.81 -1.96
CA LEU A 204 -8.34 -10.66 -2.34
C LEU A 204 -8.75 -10.07 -3.69
N ASP A 205 -9.37 -10.85 -4.57
CA ASP A 205 -9.78 -10.42 -5.91
C ASP A 205 -11.30 -10.24 -6.07
N LEU A 206 -12.06 -10.42 -4.98
CA LEU A 206 -13.52 -10.30 -4.91
C LEU A 206 -14.25 -11.28 -5.83
N ASP A 207 -13.66 -12.44 -6.10
CA ASP A 207 -14.27 -13.49 -6.91
C ASP A 207 -15.17 -14.44 -6.10
N GLY A 208 -15.15 -14.31 -4.77
CA GLY A 208 -15.90 -15.11 -3.80
C GLY A 208 -15.13 -16.32 -3.27
N SER A 209 -13.98 -16.65 -3.85
CA SER A 209 -13.01 -17.61 -3.33
C SER A 209 -12.06 -16.91 -2.35
N LYS A 210 -11.36 -17.67 -1.50
CA LYS A 210 -10.42 -17.07 -0.54
C LYS A 210 -9.01 -17.58 -0.75
N GLU A 211 -8.10 -16.69 -1.10
CA GLU A 211 -6.65 -16.91 -1.14
C GLU A 211 -6.13 -17.26 0.25
N LEU A 212 -5.17 -18.19 0.31
CA LEU A 212 -4.37 -18.40 1.52
C LEU A 212 -3.14 -17.53 1.45
N VAL A 213 -2.98 -16.68 2.46
CA VAL A 213 -1.78 -15.89 2.67
C VAL A 213 -1.04 -16.44 3.86
N THR A 214 0.26 -16.66 3.72
CA THR A 214 1.11 -17.16 4.81
C THR A 214 2.37 -16.31 4.96
N SER A 215 2.82 -16.13 6.19
CA SER A 215 4.16 -15.60 6.48
C SER A 215 5.08 -16.73 6.90
N LEU A 216 6.35 -16.65 6.53
CA LEU A 216 7.34 -17.68 6.77
C LEU A 216 8.59 -17.12 7.42
N GLU A 217 9.33 -17.96 8.15
CA GLU A 217 10.69 -17.66 8.63
C GLU A 217 11.63 -18.85 8.42
N GLY A 218 12.90 -18.58 8.12
CA GLY A 218 13.86 -19.63 7.83
C GLY A 218 15.19 -19.12 7.29
N THR A 219 15.74 -19.88 6.36
CA THR A 219 16.87 -19.47 5.53
C THR A 219 16.41 -19.21 4.10
N LEU A 220 17.08 -18.31 3.39
CA LEU A 220 16.81 -18.11 1.95
C LEU A 220 17.34 -19.27 1.10
N THR A 221 18.35 -19.97 1.60
CA THR A 221 18.93 -21.12 0.91
C THR A 221 19.22 -22.25 1.90
N ALA A 222 19.25 -23.49 1.40
CA ALA A 222 19.62 -24.66 2.19
C ALA A 222 21.08 -24.65 2.71
N HIS A 223 21.89 -23.68 2.31
CA HIS A 223 23.31 -23.58 2.69
C HIS A 223 23.60 -22.57 3.81
N GLU A 224 22.63 -21.73 4.16
CA GLU A 224 22.76 -20.77 5.26
C GLU A 224 22.60 -21.48 6.62
N SER A 225 23.20 -20.92 7.66
CA SER A 225 23.09 -21.42 9.03
C SER A 225 22.31 -20.45 9.90
N GLY A 226 21.33 -20.96 10.66
CA GLY A 226 20.47 -20.15 11.51
C GLY A 226 19.29 -19.52 10.74
N TYR A 227 18.44 -18.77 11.42
CA TYR A 227 17.35 -18.02 10.78
C TYR A 227 17.89 -16.69 10.26
N THR A 228 17.73 -16.43 8.97
CA THR A 228 18.33 -15.27 8.27
C THR A 228 17.30 -14.44 7.53
N ALA A 229 16.08 -14.95 7.34
CA ALA A 229 15.06 -14.33 6.51
C ALA A 229 13.63 -14.73 6.88
N ASN A 230 12.70 -13.90 6.39
CA ASN A 230 11.26 -14.13 6.39
C ASN A 230 10.70 -13.90 4.99
N GLY A 231 9.45 -14.31 4.78
CA GLY A 231 8.76 -14.08 3.52
C GLY A 231 7.25 -14.24 3.64
N LEU A 232 6.58 -14.04 2.51
CA LEU A 232 5.16 -14.21 2.30
C LEU A 232 4.94 -15.21 1.16
N GLU A 233 3.84 -15.94 1.22
CA GLU A 233 3.34 -16.70 0.08
C GLU A 233 1.83 -16.60 -0.01
N VAL A 234 1.35 -16.58 -1.26
CA VAL A 234 -0.07 -16.53 -1.61
C VAL A 234 -0.42 -17.76 -2.44
N PHE A 235 -1.53 -18.40 -2.09
CA PHE A 235 -2.10 -19.52 -2.81
C PHE A 235 -3.55 -19.22 -3.15
N SER A 236 -3.87 -19.19 -4.44
CA SER A 236 -5.23 -18.93 -4.91
C SER A 236 -6.05 -20.21 -4.96
N GLN A 237 -7.33 -20.07 -4.67
CA GLN A 237 -8.28 -21.17 -4.73
C GLN A 237 -8.75 -21.42 -6.16
N GLY A 238 -8.56 -22.64 -6.65
CA GLY A 238 -9.09 -23.07 -7.93
C GLY A 238 -10.59 -23.36 -7.92
N PRO A 239 -11.22 -23.53 -9.09
CA PRO A 239 -12.65 -23.81 -9.21
C PRO A 239 -13.13 -25.13 -8.57
N ASP A 240 -12.21 -26.04 -8.26
CA ASP A 240 -12.45 -27.30 -7.55
C ASP A 240 -12.22 -27.20 -6.04
N GLY A 241 -11.88 -26.00 -5.53
CA GLY A 241 -11.53 -25.74 -4.14
C GLY A 241 -10.06 -26.00 -3.81
N GLU A 242 -9.27 -26.57 -4.74
CA GLU A 242 -7.87 -26.85 -4.50
C GLU A 242 -7.02 -25.58 -4.55
N TYR A 243 -5.98 -25.53 -3.70
CA TYR A 243 -5.09 -24.39 -3.62
C TYR A 243 -3.85 -24.57 -4.49
N GLN A 244 -3.50 -23.53 -5.24
CA GLN A 244 -2.35 -23.51 -6.13
C GLN A 244 -1.43 -22.33 -5.82
N TYR A 245 -0.13 -22.52 -5.96
CA TYR A 245 0.85 -21.45 -5.77
C TYR A 245 0.57 -20.30 -6.75
N SER A 246 0.35 -19.12 -6.21
CA SER A 246 0.08 -17.90 -6.98
C SER A 246 0.91 -16.69 -6.50
N THR A 247 1.90 -16.91 -5.62
CA THR A 247 2.73 -15.84 -5.07
C THR A 247 3.36 -14.95 -6.13
N ASP A 248 3.84 -15.49 -7.24
CA ASP A 248 4.50 -14.70 -8.31
C ASP A 248 3.50 -13.85 -9.13
N VAL A 249 2.19 -14.09 -8.98
CA VAL A 249 1.13 -13.23 -9.52
C VAL A 249 0.90 -12.07 -8.58
N TRP A 250 0.79 -12.38 -7.28
CA TRP A 250 0.43 -11.41 -6.25
C TRP A 250 1.60 -10.52 -5.81
N LEU A 251 2.84 -11.00 -5.83
CA LEU A 251 3.98 -10.31 -5.22
C LEU A 251 5.19 -10.28 -6.16
N GLU A 252 5.70 -9.08 -6.45
CA GLU A 252 6.98 -8.93 -7.16
C GLU A 252 8.16 -9.41 -6.31
N GLN A 253 8.10 -9.15 -4.99
CA GLN A 253 9.06 -9.64 -4.01
C GLN A 253 8.32 -10.28 -2.84
N ASN A 254 8.73 -11.49 -2.47
CA ASN A 254 8.06 -12.27 -1.43
C ASN A 254 8.99 -12.70 -0.29
N ALA A 255 10.27 -12.29 -0.28
CA ALA A 255 11.23 -12.64 0.77
C ALA A 255 12.21 -11.52 1.09
N TRP A 256 12.58 -11.42 2.37
CA TRP A 256 13.49 -10.39 2.89
C TRP A 256 14.47 -10.99 3.89
N ARG A 257 15.71 -10.48 3.88
CA ARG A 257 16.65 -10.74 4.96
C ARG A 257 16.22 -9.96 6.20
N PHE A 258 16.47 -10.50 7.39
CA PHE A 258 16.19 -9.83 8.66
C PHE A 258 16.90 -8.48 8.82
N GLU A 259 18.05 -8.30 8.16
CA GLU A 259 18.75 -7.01 8.13
C GLU A 259 18.05 -5.94 7.28
N THR A 260 17.18 -6.37 6.36
CA THR A 260 16.40 -5.50 5.46
C THR A 260 15.04 -5.23 6.07
N LEU A 261 14.25 -6.27 6.29
CA LEU A 261 12.89 -6.17 6.80
C LEU A 261 12.55 -7.42 7.60
N GLN A 262 12.24 -7.24 8.88
CA GLN A 262 11.93 -8.31 9.79
C GLN A 262 10.48 -8.25 10.25
N PHE A 263 9.74 -9.31 9.95
CA PHE A 263 8.37 -9.55 10.39
C PHE A 263 8.13 -11.05 10.60
N ARG A 264 6.98 -11.37 11.19
CA ARG A 264 6.55 -12.75 11.46
C ARG A 264 5.07 -12.94 11.25
N GLU A 265 4.31 -11.89 11.41
CA GLU A 265 2.87 -11.88 11.37
C GLU A 265 2.44 -10.71 10.49
N PHE A 266 1.19 -10.75 10.04
CA PHE A 266 0.58 -9.73 9.21
C PHE A 266 -0.92 -9.73 9.46
N GLU A 267 -1.58 -8.61 9.22
CA GLU A 267 -3.03 -8.51 9.15
C GLU A 267 -3.48 -8.34 7.71
N ILE A 268 -4.71 -8.75 7.44
CA ILE A 268 -5.39 -8.45 6.17
C ILE A 268 -6.50 -7.45 6.50
N VAL A 269 -6.39 -6.26 5.95
CA VAL A 269 -7.27 -5.12 6.22
C VAL A 269 -7.36 -4.28 4.96
N ASP A 270 -8.51 -3.67 4.69
CA ASP A 270 -8.66 -2.65 3.66
C ASP A 270 -8.23 -1.30 4.29
N PHE A 271 -6.94 -0.97 4.18
CA PHE A 271 -6.38 0.20 4.86
C PHE A 271 -6.55 1.50 4.08
N ASP A 272 -6.76 1.42 2.77
CA ASP A 272 -6.95 2.57 1.90
C ASP A 272 -8.41 2.83 1.52
N HIS A 273 -9.30 1.93 1.92
CA HIS A 273 -10.74 2.00 1.73
C HIS A 273 -11.17 1.96 0.27
N ASP A 274 -10.39 1.31 -0.60
CA ASP A 274 -10.75 1.09 -2.00
C ASP A 274 -11.66 -0.15 -2.20
N GLY A 275 -11.88 -0.91 -1.14
CA GLY A 275 -12.75 -2.08 -1.11
C GLY A 275 -12.04 -3.40 -1.42
N PHE A 276 -10.76 -3.36 -1.78
CA PHE A 276 -9.90 -4.53 -1.85
C PHE A 276 -9.15 -4.72 -0.53
N LEU A 277 -8.93 -5.99 -0.16
CA LEU A 277 -8.22 -6.29 1.08
C LEU A 277 -6.70 -6.21 0.85
N ASP A 278 -6.03 -5.42 1.68
CA ASP A 278 -4.58 -5.24 1.69
C ASP A 278 -3.88 -6.13 2.71
N LEU A 279 -2.55 -6.09 2.71
CA LEU A 279 -1.72 -6.76 3.70
C LEU A 279 -0.83 -5.78 4.47
N VAL A 280 -0.91 -5.86 5.81
CA VAL A 280 -0.11 -5.02 6.72
C VAL A 280 0.77 -5.89 7.59
N LEU A 281 2.09 -5.72 7.47
CA LEU A 281 3.07 -6.48 8.22
C LEU A 281 3.22 -5.99 9.66
N ASN A 282 3.24 -6.95 10.58
CA ASN A 282 3.59 -6.72 11.98
C ASN A 282 5.12 -6.76 12.15
N GLY A 283 5.80 -5.73 11.63
CA GLY A 283 7.27 -5.61 11.61
C GLY A 283 7.90 -5.07 12.89
N TRP A 284 9.21 -5.28 13.06
CA TRP A 284 9.93 -4.81 14.26
C TRP A 284 11.40 -4.39 14.04
N ASN A 285 12.05 -4.77 12.93
CA ASN A 285 13.45 -4.39 12.70
C ASN A 285 13.82 -4.44 11.21
N GLY A 286 14.96 -3.85 10.85
CA GLY A 286 15.53 -3.88 9.51
C GLY A 286 15.84 -2.48 8.96
N SER A 287 16.74 -2.42 7.98
CA SER A 287 17.14 -1.17 7.33
C SER A 287 16.02 -0.48 6.57
N SER A 288 15.00 -1.21 6.08
CA SER A 288 13.82 -0.64 5.44
C SER A 288 12.96 0.14 6.43
N LEU A 289 12.92 -0.30 7.69
CA LEU A 289 12.21 0.39 8.76
C LEU A 289 13.02 1.56 9.36
N HIS A 290 14.35 1.49 9.29
CA HIS A 290 15.26 2.44 9.96
C HIS A 290 16.18 3.16 8.96
N LYS A 291 15.61 4.03 8.11
CA LYS A 291 16.33 4.80 7.08
C LYS A 291 16.67 6.23 7.55
N GLY A 292 17.92 6.64 7.42
CA GLY A 292 18.33 8.05 7.63
C GLY A 292 18.15 8.63 9.04
N GLY A 293 17.89 7.79 10.05
CA GLY A 293 17.58 8.22 11.42
C GLY A 293 16.09 8.48 11.68
N GLY A 294 15.23 8.35 10.65
CA GLY A 294 13.77 8.32 10.75
C GLY A 294 13.22 6.89 10.74
N PHE A 295 11.91 6.76 10.94
CA PHE A 295 11.19 5.49 10.93
C PHE A 295 10.17 5.50 9.78
N ASP A 296 10.01 4.37 9.10
CA ASP A 296 9.24 4.24 7.86
C ASP A 296 8.27 3.06 7.93
N VAL A 297 6.97 3.32 7.75
CA VAL A 297 5.92 2.30 7.76
C VAL A 297 5.61 1.73 6.37
N GLY A 298 6.00 2.38 5.28
CA GLY A 298 5.60 1.99 3.92
C GLY A 298 6.06 0.58 3.57
N SER A 299 7.26 0.22 4.00
CA SER A 299 7.79 -1.15 3.82
C SER A 299 6.97 -2.25 4.53
N LEU A 300 6.00 -1.89 5.38
CA LEU A 300 5.07 -2.83 6.01
C LEU A 300 3.72 -2.90 5.31
N LEU A 301 3.43 -2.02 4.35
CA LEU A 301 2.14 -1.88 3.70
C LEU A 301 2.22 -2.48 2.29
N PHE A 302 1.33 -3.43 2.02
CA PHE A 302 1.17 -4.08 0.73
C PHE A 302 -0.24 -3.80 0.26
N ARG A 303 -0.37 -2.83 -0.65
CA ARG A 303 -1.64 -2.38 -1.20
C ARG A 303 -2.12 -3.33 -2.28
N ASN A 304 -3.38 -3.72 -2.26
CA ASN A 304 -4.01 -4.44 -3.35
C ASN A 304 -4.42 -3.45 -4.45
N ASP A 305 -3.95 -3.66 -5.68
CA ASP A 305 -4.26 -2.75 -6.78
C ASP A 305 -5.65 -2.96 -7.40
N GLY A 306 -6.38 -3.99 -6.95
CA GLY A 306 -7.67 -4.40 -7.51
C GLY A 306 -7.57 -5.09 -8.87
N GLU A 307 -6.36 -5.23 -9.41
CA GLU A 307 -6.05 -5.94 -10.67
C GLU A 307 -5.36 -7.30 -10.42
N GLY A 308 -5.24 -7.70 -9.16
CA GLY A 308 -4.72 -9.02 -8.75
C GLY A 308 -3.25 -9.01 -8.35
N ALA A 309 -2.72 -7.86 -7.92
CA ALA A 309 -1.38 -7.76 -7.35
C ALA A 309 -1.38 -6.96 -6.04
N LEU A 310 -0.41 -7.28 -5.18
CA LEU A 310 -0.10 -6.60 -3.94
C LEU A 310 1.20 -5.79 -4.14
N GLU A 311 1.08 -4.47 -4.21
CA GLU A 311 2.19 -3.53 -4.31
C GLU A 311 2.74 -3.20 -2.92
N GLN A 312 4.02 -3.51 -2.68
CA GLN A 312 4.71 -3.03 -1.48
C GLN A 312 5.00 -1.53 -1.61
N LEU A 313 4.46 -0.72 -0.71
CA LEU A 313 4.65 0.73 -0.78
C LEU A 313 6.12 1.12 -0.53
N ASP A 314 6.62 2.08 -1.32
CA ASP A 314 7.98 2.60 -1.14
C ASP A 314 8.09 3.56 0.06
N THR A 315 9.31 3.61 0.58
CA THR A 315 9.78 4.48 1.65
C THR A 315 9.51 5.97 1.43
N ASP A 316 9.58 6.46 0.20
CA ASP A 316 9.33 7.88 -0.08
C ASP A 316 7.82 8.21 -0.05
N ALA A 317 6.95 7.25 -0.41
CA ALA A 317 5.49 7.39 -0.28
C ALA A 317 5.05 7.40 1.20
N ALA A 318 5.80 6.74 2.09
CA ALA A 318 5.48 6.54 3.49
C ALA A 318 5.55 7.80 4.37
N ALA A 319 6.39 8.78 4.01
CA ALA A 319 6.61 9.98 4.81
C ALA A 319 5.34 10.81 5.01
N GLY A 320 4.39 10.72 4.06
CA GLY A 320 3.06 11.34 4.12
C GLY A 320 1.95 10.40 4.60
N LEU A 321 2.26 9.14 4.97
CA LEU A 321 1.24 8.20 5.44
C LEU A 321 1.02 8.29 6.95
N VAL A 322 1.99 8.78 7.74
CA VAL A 322 1.87 8.79 9.22
C VAL A 322 1.57 10.18 9.73
N SER A 323 0.46 10.34 10.45
CA SER A 323 0.01 11.61 11.03
C SER A 323 0.89 12.14 12.18
N GLN A 324 1.80 11.32 12.71
CA GLN A 324 2.54 11.60 13.95
C GLN A 324 4.04 11.28 13.84
N ARG A 325 4.87 12.17 14.38
CA ARG A 325 6.31 11.92 14.55
C ARG A 325 6.57 11.20 15.87
N LEU A 326 7.38 10.14 15.83
CA LEU A 326 7.82 9.42 17.02
C LEU A 326 9.05 10.08 17.68
N PRO A 327 9.14 10.08 19.02
CA PRO A 327 10.28 10.63 19.75
C PRO A 327 11.55 9.75 19.67
N SER A 328 11.39 8.46 19.39
CA SER A 328 12.48 7.52 19.15
C SER A 328 12.03 6.41 18.18
N GLN A 329 12.97 5.57 17.76
CA GLN A 329 12.69 4.50 16.81
C GLN A 329 11.81 3.43 17.48
N PRO A 330 10.78 2.91 16.78
CA PRO A 330 10.05 1.75 17.27
C PRO A 330 10.97 0.53 17.31
N GLU A 331 10.84 -0.25 18.37
CA GLU A 331 11.44 -1.56 18.54
C GLU A 331 10.49 -2.67 18.07
N TYR A 332 9.18 -2.41 18.07
CA TYR A 332 8.18 -3.38 17.67
C TYR A 332 6.85 -2.68 17.35
N MET A 333 6.14 -3.17 16.33
CA MET A 333 4.80 -2.69 15.99
C MET A 333 3.78 -3.80 15.78
N ARG A 334 2.52 -3.44 16.02
CA ARG A 334 1.35 -4.27 15.76
C ARG A 334 0.21 -3.44 15.20
N VAL A 335 -0.43 -3.97 14.17
CA VAL A 335 -1.71 -3.45 13.70
C VAL A 335 -2.73 -3.51 14.82
N ILE A 336 -3.43 -2.40 15.00
CA ILE A 336 -4.66 -2.33 15.77
C ILE A 336 -5.78 -2.47 14.74
N PRO A 337 -6.61 -3.53 14.82
CA PRO A 337 -7.75 -3.66 13.92
C PRO A 337 -8.65 -2.43 14.03
N ALA A 338 -8.90 -1.78 12.90
CA ALA A 338 -9.77 -0.62 12.79
C ALA A 338 -11.16 -1.05 12.30
N GLU A 339 -12.19 -0.29 12.67
CA GLU A 339 -13.52 -0.46 12.08
C GLU A 339 -13.51 -0.02 10.61
N PRO A 340 -14.39 -0.54 9.74
CA PRO A 340 -14.46 -0.11 8.35
C PRO A 340 -14.61 1.42 8.22
N GLY A 341 -13.71 2.05 7.46
CA GLY A 341 -13.66 3.50 7.24
C GLY A 341 -12.92 4.30 8.31
N GLU A 342 -12.34 3.66 9.32
CA GLU A 342 -11.38 4.30 10.24
C GLU A 342 -9.94 4.09 9.73
N PRO A 343 -9.04 5.05 9.96
CA PRO A 343 -7.66 4.95 9.50
C PRO A 343 -6.96 3.74 10.12
N LEU A 344 -6.01 3.16 9.37
CA LEU A 344 -5.16 2.09 9.88
C LEU A 344 -4.36 2.59 11.09
N GLU A 345 -4.47 1.91 12.22
CA GLU A 345 -3.69 2.22 13.41
C GLU A 345 -2.62 1.16 13.68
N LEU A 346 -1.44 1.62 14.08
CA LEU A 346 -0.32 0.76 14.50
C LEU A 346 0.06 1.12 15.94
N PHE A 347 -0.02 0.14 16.84
CA PHE A 347 0.64 0.22 18.13
C PHE A 347 2.15 0.09 17.94
N ALA A 348 2.92 1.00 18.52
CA ALA A 348 4.37 1.00 18.48
C ALA A 348 4.94 1.04 19.91
N MET A 349 5.86 0.12 20.22
CA MET A 349 6.72 0.22 21.38
C MET A 349 8.08 0.73 20.94
N LEU A 350 8.57 1.81 21.55
CA LEU A 350 9.81 2.47 21.16
C LEU A 350 11.01 1.99 21.94
N GLN A 351 12.22 2.21 21.40
CA GLN A 351 13.50 1.81 22.01
C GLN A 351 13.77 2.47 23.38
N ASP A 352 13.11 3.59 23.68
CA ASP A 352 13.17 4.23 25.00
C ASP A 352 12.15 3.65 26.01
N GLY A 353 11.36 2.67 25.57
CA GLY A 353 10.32 1.99 26.35
C GLY A 353 8.97 2.70 26.37
N SER A 354 8.83 3.85 25.69
CA SER A 354 7.53 4.50 25.50
C SER A 354 6.66 3.76 24.48
N THR A 355 5.36 4.03 24.50
CA THR A 355 4.39 3.40 23.60
C THR A 355 3.57 4.49 22.91
N HIS A 356 3.21 4.25 21.66
CA HIS A 356 2.50 5.19 20.82
C HIS A 356 1.51 4.45 19.91
N VAL A 357 0.44 5.14 19.52
CA VAL A 357 -0.44 4.70 18.43
C VAL A 357 -0.18 5.62 17.24
N LEU A 358 0.25 5.03 16.13
CA LEU A 358 0.42 5.70 14.86
C LEU A 358 -0.85 5.52 14.06
N SER A 359 -1.48 6.61 13.63
CA SER A 359 -2.53 6.54 12.63
C SER A 359 -1.88 6.74 11.27
N VAL A 360 -2.05 5.73 10.42
CA VAL A 360 -1.65 5.72 9.02
C VAL A 360 -2.83 6.26 8.22
N GLU A 361 -2.71 7.50 7.75
CA GLU A 361 -3.68 8.15 6.86
C GLU A 361 -3.43 7.73 5.40
N ALA A 362 -3.28 6.43 5.20
CA ALA A 362 -3.11 5.82 3.89
C ALA A 362 -4.45 5.74 3.17
N ALA A 363 -5.19 6.85 3.06
CA ALA A 363 -6.16 6.96 1.99
C ALA A 363 -5.35 7.22 0.72
N TYR A 364 -5.05 6.19 -0.07
CA TYR A 364 -4.66 6.39 -1.46
C TYR A 364 -5.92 6.84 -2.19
N ARG A 365 -6.15 8.15 -2.15
CA ARG A 365 -7.25 8.78 -2.86
C ARG A 365 -6.81 8.79 -4.32
N ASN A 366 -7.51 8.02 -5.16
CA ASN A 366 -7.35 8.03 -6.61
C ASN A 366 -8.55 8.73 -7.28
N GLU A 367 -9.52 9.19 -6.49
CA GLU A 367 -10.67 9.95 -6.95
C GLU A 367 -10.35 11.44 -6.88
N ASP A 368 -10.85 12.20 -7.84
CA ASP A 368 -10.79 13.67 -7.84
C ASP A 368 -11.43 14.24 -6.56
N GLU A 369 -10.68 15.06 -5.81
CA GLU A 369 -11.16 15.70 -4.58
C GLU A 369 -11.12 17.22 -4.62
N VAL A 370 -11.91 17.83 -3.72
CA VAL A 370 -11.84 19.26 -3.42
C VAL A 370 -11.34 19.44 -1.99
N LEU A 371 -10.07 19.80 -1.86
CA LEU A 371 -9.34 19.91 -0.60
C LEU A 371 -9.32 21.37 -0.11
N ASN A 372 -9.68 21.58 1.16
CA ASN A 372 -9.53 22.90 1.78
C ASN A 372 -8.13 23.06 2.37
N ALA A 373 -7.26 23.80 1.68
CA ALA A 373 -5.90 24.06 2.11
C ALA A 373 -5.88 25.25 3.11
N ALA A 374 -6.14 24.95 4.38
CA ALA A 374 -6.25 25.92 5.47
C ALA A 374 -5.14 25.77 6.51
N GLY A 375 -4.91 26.83 7.30
CA GLY A 375 -3.87 26.85 8.35
C GLY A 375 -2.57 27.52 7.89
N ASP A 376 -1.65 27.73 8.84
CA ASP A 376 -0.32 28.30 8.59
C ASP A 376 0.73 27.19 8.66
N GLY A 377 1.58 27.05 7.65
CA GLY A 377 2.60 26.00 7.61
C GLY A 377 2.03 24.58 7.45
N THR A 378 0.83 24.44 6.91
CA THR A 378 0.14 23.15 6.80
C THR A 378 0.59 22.42 5.54
N GLN A 379 0.83 21.11 5.68
CA GLN A 379 1.15 20.23 4.57
C GLN A 379 -0.13 19.53 4.09
N ILE A 380 -0.36 19.51 2.78
CA ILE A 380 -1.55 18.93 2.14
C ILE A 380 -1.08 18.07 0.96
N PHE A 381 -1.70 16.91 0.78
CA PHE A 381 -1.41 15.96 -0.30
C PHE A 381 -2.72 15.65 -1.04
N GLY A 382 -2.72 15.74 -2.37
CA GLY A 382 -3.82 15.26 -3.23
C GLY A 382 -3.73 13.75 -3.46
N ARG A 383 -2.50 13.29 -3.73
CA ARG A 383 -2.08 11.91 -3.98
C ARG A 383 -2.43 11.42 -5.38
N GLY A 384 -3.68 11.13 -5.69
CA GLY A 384 -4.09 10.53 -6.95
C GLY A 384 -5.45 11.08 -7.40
N GLY A 385 -5.67 11.17 -8.70
CA GLY A 385 -6.87 11.83 -9.25
C GLY A 385 -6.57 13.29 -9.62
N ASP A 386 -7.56 13.98 -10.19
CA ASP A 386 -7.41 15.37 -10.62
C ASP A 386 -7.92 16.30 -9.49
N ASP A 387 -7.06 16.71 -8.55
CA ASP A 387 -7.48 17.37 -7.31
C ASP A 387 -7.55 18.91 -7.39
N GLU A 388 -8.53 19.49 -6.69
CA GLU A 388 -8.69 20.93 -6.48
C GLU A 388 -8.30 21.35 -5.04
N PHE A 389 -7.28 22.20 -4.89
CA PHE A 389 -6.86 22.76 -3.60
C PHE A 389 -7.38 24.19 -3.41
N LEU A 390 -8.40 24.36 -2.58
CA LEU A 390 -8.96 25.65 -2.22
C LEU A 390 -8.11 26.35 -1.15
N VAL A 391 -7.32 27.35 -1.55
CA VAL A 391 -6.43 28.08 -0.63
C VAL A 391 -7.21 28.98 0.33
N GLN A 392 -7.07 28.68 1.63
CA GLN A 392 -7.63 29.44 2.75
C GLN A 392 -6.60 29.77 3.84
N GLY A 393 -5.40 29.18 3.74
CA GLY A 393 -4.27 29.35 4.65
C GLY A 393 -3.15 30.22 4.09
N ALA A 394 -1.95 30.05 4.65
CA ALA A 394 -0.73 30.72 4.19
C ALA A 394 0.49 29.82 4.49
N SER A 395 1.55 29.97 3.69
CA SER A 395 2.80 29.20 3.86
C SER A 395 2.56 27.68 3.82
N LEU A 396 1.68 27.27 2.90
CA LEU A 396 1.25 25.89 2.69
C LEU A 396 2.35 25.08 1.98
N GLU A 397 2.40 23.78 2.26
CA GLU A 397 3.19 22.81 1.50
C GLU A 397 2.22 21.84 0.82
N ILE A 398 1.92 22.09 -0.45
CA ILE A 398 0.97 21.30 -1.24
C ILE A 398 1.74 20.39 -2.18
N ASP A 399 1.38 19.11 -2.18
CA ASP A 399 1.83 18.10 -3.12
C ASP A 399 0.58 17.60 -3.86
N GLY A 400 0.50 17.85 -5.17
CA GLY A 400 -0.66 17.44 -5.97
C GLY A 400 -0.73 15.93 -6.05
N GLY A 401 0.26 15.34 -6.72
CA GLY A 401 0.46 13.90 -6.74
C GLY A 401 0.42 13.37 -8.17
N ALA A 402 -0.41 12.37 -8.42
CA ALA A 402 -0.66 11.80 -9.74
C ALA A 402 -2.02 12.26 -10.26
N GLY A 403 -2.04 12.84 -11.46
CA GLY A 403 -3.27 13.36 -12.07
C GLY A 403 -3.02 14.77 -12.57
N LEU A 404 -4.09 15.52 -12.80
CA LEU A 404 -4.08 16.92 -13.15
C LEU A 404 -4.53 17.76 -11.94
N ASP A 405 -3.56 18.29 -11.20
CA ASP A 405 -3.85 18.99 -9.95
C ASP A 405 -3.94 20.51 -10.11
N GLU A 406 -4.94 21.12 -9.48
CA GLU A 406 -5.22 22.56 -9.54
C GLU A 406 -5.25 23.21 -8.16
N VAL A 407 -4.42 24.26 -7.98
CA VAL A 407 -4.45 25.10 -6.78
C VAL A 407 -5.21 26.40 -7.04
N ILE A 408 -6.26 26.65 -6.26
CA ILE A 408 -7.21 27.73 -6.46
C ILE A 408 -7.01 28.83 -5.40
N TYR A 409 -6.61 30.02 -5.86
CA TYR A 409 -6.46 31.23 -5.05
C TYR A 409 -7.67 32.15 -5.20
N ASN A 410 -8.22 32.62 -4.08
CA ASN A 410 -9.31 33.60 -4.03
C ASN A 410 -8.84 35.06 -4.21
N ASP A 411 -7.69 35.24 -4.87
CA ASP A 411 -7.05 36.52 -5.13
C ASP A 411 -6.72 36.62 -6.63
N ARG A 412 -6.37 37.81 -7.09
CA ARG A 412 -5.93 38.03 -8.48
C ARG A 412 -4.48 37.64 -8.67
N ALA A 413 -4.11 37.12 -9.84
CA ALA A 413 -2.75 36.66 -10.11
C ALA A 413 -1.68 37.75 -9.85
N GLY A 414 -1.99 39.02 -10.16
CA GLY A 414 -1.10 40.15 -9.92
C GLY A 414 -0.82 40.49 -8.43
N GLN A 415 -1.51 39.83 -7.49
CA GLN A 415 -1.23 39.91 -6.05
C GLN A 415 -0.21 38.86 -5.59
N HIS A 416 0.19 37.95 -6.48
CA HIS A 416 1.13 36.88 -6.21
C HIS A 416 2.37 37.00 -7.07
N ARG A 417 3.46 36.41 -6.58
CA ARG A 417 4.68 36.17 -7.34
C ARG A 417 4.90 34.67 -7.44
N VAL A 418 4.87 34.15 -8.66
CA VAL A 418 5.10 32.72 -8.97
C VAL A 418 6.55 32.55 -9.41
N GLU A 419 7.29 31.67 -8.74
CA GLU A 419 8.70 31.39 -9.02
C GLU A 419 8.96 29.88 -8.97
N ARG A 420 9.64 29.34 -9.98
CA ARG A 420 10.13 27.96 -9.98
C ARG A 420 11.43 27.85 -9.18
N GLN A 421 11.53 26.83 -8.33
CA GLN A 421 12.70 26.50 -7.50
C GLN A 421 13.03 25.01 -7.63
N GLU A 422 14.08 24.66 -8.38
CA GLU A 422 14.47 23.26 -8.67
C GLU A 422 13.26 22.38 -9.06
N ASP A 423 12.73 21.59 -8.13
CA ASP A 423 11.65 20.63 -8.32
C ASP A 423 10.29 21.10 -7.75
N GLN A 424 10.16 22.38 -7.40
CA GLN A 424 8.97 22.96 -6.76
C GLN A 424 8.60 24.34 -7.33
N TRP A 425 7.33 24.72 -7.20
CA TRP A 425 6.85 26.09 -7.41
C TRP A 425 6.62 26.82 -6.09
N SER A 426 6.93 28.11 -6.07
CA SER A 426 6.59 28.98 -4.96
C SER A 426 5.63 30.05 -5.41
N VAL A 427 4.51 30.19 -4.69
CA VAL A 427 3.51 31.23 -4.89
C VAL A 427 3.52 32.14 -3.67
N THR A 428 4.16 33.30 -3.82
CA THR A 428 4.33 34.27 -2.73
C THR A 428 3.27 35.36 -2.80
N ASP A 429 2.52 35.56 -1.72
CA ASP A 429 1.50 36.61 -1.63
C ASP A 429 2.10 38.02 -1.42
N SER A 430 1.23 39.03 -1.42
CA SER A 430 1.62 40.43 -1.19
C SER A 430 2.18 40.73 0.22
N LYS A 431 1.99 39.81 1.18
CA LYS A 431 2.54 39.90 2.55
C LYS A 431 3.91 39.24 2.67
N GLY A 432 4.33 38.47 1.67
CA GLY A 432 5.58 37.72 1.67
C GLY A 432 5.44 36.31 2.25
N GLU A 433 4.21 35.83 2.44
CA GLU A 433 3.90 34.44 2.80
C GLU A 433 3.96 33.61 1.52
N ALA A 434 4.62 32.45 1.55
CA ALA A 434 4.93 31.69 0.35
C ALA A 434 4.45 30.25 0.46
N ASP A 435 3.49 29.89 -0.38
CA ASP A 435 3.06 28.52 -0.57
C ASP A 435 4.06 27.80 -1.48
N ARG A 436 4.24 26.51 -1.22
CA ARG A 436 5.21 25.61 -1.84
C ARG A 436 4.45 24.46 -2.48
N LEU A 437 4.55 24.35 -3.80
CA LEU A 437 3.73 23.43 -4.60
C LEU A 437 4.64 22.46 -5.35
N THR A 438 4.53 21.18 -5.03
CA THR A 438 5.16 20.07 -5.75
C THR A 438 4.08 19.37 -6.56
N THR A 439 4.42 18.79 -7.74
CA THR A 439 3.49 17.92 -8.50
C THR A 439 2.11 18.56 -8.75
N VAL A 440 2.07 19.88 -8.94
CA VAL A 440 0.86 20.65 -9.27
C VAL A 440 1.01 21.21 -10.67
N GLU A 441 0.02 20.96 -11.51
CA GLU A 441 0.03 21.30 -12.93
C GLU A 441 -0.65 22.64 -13.22
N ARG A 442 -1.60 23.08 -12.38
CA ARG A 442 -2.47 24.23 -12.63
C ARG A 442 -2.58 25.17 -11.43
N LEU A 443 -2.61 26.46 -11.70
CA LEU A 443 -3.06 27.48 -10.76
C LEU A 443 -4.28 28.21 -11.33
N GLN A 444 -5.29 28.40 -10.50
CA GLN A 444 -6.45 29.22 -10.81
C GLN A 444 -6.49 30.45 -9.91
N PHE A 445 -6.54 31.64 -10.50
CA PHE A 445 -6.79 32.91 -9.82
C PHE A 445 -8.16 33.46 -10.22
N GLU A 446 -8.62 34.54 -9.57
CA GLU A 446 -9.91 35.17 -9.92
C GLU A 446 -9.96 35.69 -11.37
N ASP A 447 -8.81 36.03 -11.97
CA ASP A 447 -8.73 36.72 -13.26
C ASP A 447 -7.98 35.98 -14.37
N GLN A 448 -7.27 34.88 -14.08
CA GLN A 448 -6.56 34.08 -15.07
C GLN A 448 -6.13 32.72 -14.49
N SER A 449 -5.70 31.81 -15.37
CA SER A 449 -5.10 30.53 -15.01
C SER A 449 -3.61 30.50 -15.41
N LEU A 450 -2.80 29.71 -14.70
CA LEU A 450 -1.40 29.45 -15.04
C LEU A 450 -1.14 27.94 -15.15
N GLY A 451 -0.53 27.51 -16.25
CA GLY A 451 0.01 26.15 -16.40
C GLY A 451 1.44 26.08 -15.89
N LEU A 452 1.71 25.12 -15.00
CA LEU A 452 3.00 24.91 -14.33
C LEU A 452 3.83 23.76 -14.95
N ASP A 453 3.17 22.88 -15.70
CA ASP A 453 3.74 21.76 -16.45
C ASP A 453 4.45 22.22 -17.74
N LEU A 454 5.58 22.92 -17.58
CA LEU A 454 6.35 23.49 -18.71
C LEU A 454 6.84 22.43 -19.72
N ASP A 455 6.92 21.17 -19.28
CA ASP A 455 7.30 20.03 -20.11
C ASP A 455 6.08 19.17 -20.51
N GLY A 456 4.94 19.37 -19.86
CA GLY A 456 3.65 18.70 -20.08
C GLY A 456 2.76 19.41 -21.10
N ALA A 457 1.44 19.27 -20.95
CA ALA A 457 0.45 19.76 -21.89
C ALA A 457 0.51 21.28 -22.10
N SER A 458 0.65 22.07 -21.03
CA SER A 458 0.74 23.54 -21.17
C SER A 458 1.95 23.96 -21.99
N GLY A 459 3.11 23.39 -21.67
CA GLY A 459 4.34 23.66 -22.40
C GLY A 459 4.29 23.21 -23.86
N GLN A 460 3.76 22.02 -24.11
CA GLN A 460 3.64 21.44 -25.46
C GLN A 460 2.66 22.26 -26.32
N ALA A 461 1.50 22.63 -25.78
CA ALA A 461 0.52 23.45 -26.46
C ALA A 461 1.10 24.84 -26.79
N TYR A 462 1.79 25.48 -25.83
CA TYR A 462 2.43 26.78 -26.04
C TYR A 462 3.46 26.74 -27.17
N ARG A 463 4.39 25.77 -27.12
CA ARG A 463 5.45 25.62 -28.12
C ARG A 463 4.89 25.32 -29.50
N LEU A 464 3.88 24.45 -29.59
CA LEU A 464 3.28 24.09 -30.87
C LEU A 464 2.57 25.29 -31.50
N TYR A 465 1.85 26.07 -30.69
CA TYR A 465 1.14 27.25 -31.13
C TYR A 465 2.11 28.32 -31.65
N GLN A 466 3.17 28.61 -30.89
CA GLN A 466 4.23 29.51 -31.32
C GLN A 466 4.91 29.01 -32.60
N ALA A 467 5.23 27.72 -32.66
CA ALA A 467 5.90 27.13 -33.83
C ALA A 467 5.05 27.19 -35.10
N ALA A 468 3.73 27.05 -34.95
CA ALA A 468 2.78 27.10 -36.05
C ALA A 468 2.49 28.51 -36.55
N PHE A 469 2.57 29.54 -35.70
CA PHE A 469 2.08 30.88 -36.06
C PHE A 469 3.07 32.03 -35.87
N ASP A 470 4.28 31.77 -35.36
CA ASP A 470 5.33 32.78 -35.12
C ASP A 470 4.87 33.94 -34.21
N ARG A 471 4.08 33.59 -33.19
CA ARG A 471 3.56 34.56 -32.22
C ARG A 471 3.28 33.89 -30.88
N ALA A 472 3.23 34.68 -29.82
CA ALA A 472 2.67 34.22 -28.56
C ALA A 472 1.22 33.73 -28.77
N PRO A 473 0.82 32.63 -28.12
CA PRO A 473 -0.56 32.18 -28.12
C PRO A 473 -1.49 33.24 -27.52
N ASP A 474 -2.73 33.30 -27.98
CA ASP A 474 -3.76 34.02 -27.23
C ASP A 474 -4.30 33.12 -26.10
N PRO A 475 -4.64 33.69 -24.92
CA PRO A 475 -4.99 32.90 -23.73
C PRO A 475 -6.12 31.88 -23.95
N ALA A 476 -7.21 32.29 -24.62
CA ALA A 476 -8.34 31.41 -24.91
C ALA A 476 -8.01 30.30 -25.91
N GLY A 477 -7.28 30.60 -26.98
CA GLY A 477 -6.83 29.59 -27.92
C GLY A 477 -5.86 28.60 -27.28
N LEU A 478 -4.96 29.09 -26.42
CA LEU A 478 -4.04 28.23 -25.67
C LEU A 478 -4.78 27.30 -24.72
N GLY A 479 -5.73 27.80 -23.94
CA GLY A 479 -6.52 26.99 -23.02
C GLY A 479 -7.28 25.86 -23.71
N TYR A 480 -7.83 26.11 -24.91
CA TYR A 480 -8.42 25.05 -25.72
C TYR A 480 -7.41 23.93 -26.04
N TRP A 481 -6.20 24.29 -26.49
CA TRP A 481 -5.19 23.29 -26.86
C TRP A 481 -4.64 22.52 -25.65
N ILE A 482 -4.50 23.20 -24.51
CA ILE A 482 -4.13 22.56 -23.25
C ILE A 482 -5.16 21.49 -22.89
N ALA A 483 -6.44 21.86 -22.80
CA ALA A 483 -7.51 20.93 -22.48
C ALA A 483 -7.60 19.74 -23.45
N GLN A 484 -7.38 19.97 -24.75
CA GLN A 484 -7.36 18.86 -25.72
C GLN A 484 -6.21 17.88 -25.49
N VAL A 485 -5.03 18.38 -25.12
CA VAL A 485 -3.86 17.52 -24.85
C VAL A 485 -4.01 16.80 -23.51
N ASP A 486 -4.56 17.48 -22.50
CA ASP A 486 -4.93 16.87 -21.21
C ASP A 486 -5.93 15.72 -21.41
N ASP A 487 -6.93 15.90 -22.28
CA ASP A 487 -7.89 14.85 -22.70
C ASP A 487 -7.27 13.71 -23.55
N GLY A 488 -5.94 13.66 -23.67
CA GLY A 488 -5.21 12.60 -24.35
C GLY A 488 -5.05 12.79 -25.87
N MET A 489 -5.31 13.99 -26.42
CA MET A 489 -4.99 14.26 -27.82
C MET A 489 -3.48 14.21 -28.04
N ALA A 490 -3.05 13.33 -28.95
CA ALA A 490 -1.66 13.30 -29.37
C ALA A 490 -1.24 14.65 -29.98
N LEU A 491 -0.06 15.15 -29.58
CA LEU A 491 0.46 16.43 -30.04
C LEU A 491 0.60 16.52 -31.57
N GLU A 492 0.87 15.40 -32.25
CA GLU A 492 0.91 15.33 -33.72
C GLU A 492 -0.48 15.60 -34.34
N GLN A 493 -1.54 15.14 -33.66
CA GLN A 493 -2.91 15.38 -34.08
C GLN A 493 -3.32 16.85 -33.86
N ALA A 494 -2.86 17.47 -32.77
CA ALA A 494 -2.98 18.91 -32.58
C ALA A 494 -2.25 19.66 -33.71
N ALA A 495 -1.00 19.29 -34.03
CA ALA A 495 -0.22 19.91 -35.09
C ALA A 495 -0.92 19.85 -36.47
N ALA A 496 -1.58 18.73 -36.78
CA ALA A 496 -2.39 18.62 -37.99
C ALA A 496 -3.53 19.64 -38.03
N ARG A 497 -4.24 19.84 -36.90
CA ARG A 497 -5.32 20.83 -36.81
C ARG A 497 -4.81 22.28 -36.90
N PHE A 498 -3.61 22.57 -36.40
CA PHE A 498 -2.95 23.85 -36.64
C PHE A 498 -2.70 24.06 -38.14
N ILE A 499 -2.13 23.07 -38.84
CA ILE A 499 -1.87 23.14 -40.29
C ILE A 499 -3.16 23.33 -41.10
N ASP A 500 -4.24 22.67 -40.70
CA ASP A 500 -5.54 22.75 -41.36
C ASP A 500 -6.28 24.09 -41.09
N SER A 501 -5.81 24.88 -40.12
CA SER A 501 -6.44 26.15 -39.75
C SER A 501 -6.34 27.21 -40.85
N SER A 502 -7.29 28.14 -40.87
CA SER A 502 -7.24 29.28 -41.78
C SER A 502 -6.03 30.19 -41.51
N GLU A 503 -5.62 30.33 -40.25
CA GLU A 503 -4.46 31.15 -39.87
C GLU A 503 -3.17 30.58 -40.47
N PHE A 504 -3.01 29.25 -40.44
CA PHE A 504 -1.85 28.60 -41.04
C PHE A 504 -1.85 28.76 -42.57
N GLN A 505 -3.01 28.58 -43.21
CA GLN A 505 -3.13 28.77 -44.66
C GLN A 505 -2.89 30.22 -45.10
N ASP A 506 -3.25 31.20 -44.25
CA ASP A 506 -2.99 32.61 -44.53
C ASP A 506 -1.51 32.96 -44.34
N LEU A 507 -0.83 32.34 -43.36
CA LEU A 507 0.59 32.57 -43.06
C LEU A 507 1.54 31.88 -44.05
N TYR A 508 1.28 30.62 -44.39
CA TYR A 508 2.16 29.80 -45.25
C TYR A 508 1.65 29.66 -46.68
N GLY A 509 0.42 30.10 -46.96
CA GLY A 509 -0.27 29.91 -48.23
C GLY A 509 -1.14 28.65 -48.28
N GLN A 510 -2.03 28.58 -49.27
CA GLN A 510 -3.01 27.49 -49.41
C GLN A 510 -2.40 26.10 -49.68
N ALA A 511 -1.17 26.05 -50.19
CA ALA A 511 -0.43 24.81 -50.44
C ALA A 511 1.06 25.13 -50.63
N PRO A 512 1.80 25.51 -49.57
CA PRO A 512 3.25 25.68 -49.66
C PRO A 512 3.88 24.38 -50.12
N ASP A 513 4.92 24.45 -50.95
CA ASP A 513 5.78 23.27 -51.18
C ASP A 513 6.61 22.96 -49.93
N ASP A 514 7.22 21.77 -49.88
CA ASP A 514 7.98 21.33 -48.69
C ASP A 514 9.16 22.26 -48.38
N ALA A 515 9.75 22.86 -49.42
CA ALA A 515 10.86 23.80 -49.28
C ALA A 515 10.42 25.10 -48.59
N ALA A 516 9.28 25.67 -49.00
CA ALA A 516 8.68 26.85 -48.38
C ALA A 516 8.23 26.55 -46.95
N PHE A 517 7.60 25.40 -46.70
CA PHE A 517 7.18 24.96 -45.37
C PHE A 517 8.37 24.86 -44.41
N LEU A 518 9.42 24.13 -44.79
CA LEU A 518 10.63 24.00 -43.95
C LEU A 518 11.32 25.34 -43.72
N THR A 519 11.46 26.17 -44.76
CA THR A 519 12.10 27.48 -44.62
C THR A 519 11.36 28.34 -43.58
N ALA A 520 10.03 28.28 -43.58
CA ALA A 520 9.21 28.99 -42.61
C ALA A 520 9.33 28.40 -41.19
N LEU A 521 9.38 27.06 -41.02
CA LEU A 521 9.61 26.46 -39.68
C LEU A 521 10.97 26.87 -39.10
N TYR A 522 12.03 26.90 -39.90
CA TYR A 522 13.33 27.39 -39.43
C TYR A 522 13.27 28.85 -38.95
N GLY A 523 12.50 29.69 -39.66
CA GLY A 523 12.29 31.08 -39.26
C GLY A 523 11.47 31.20 -37.98
N ASN A 524 10.31 30.56 -37.94
CA ASN A 524 9.31 30.75 -36.88
C ASN A 524 9.66 30.05 -35.57
N VAL A 525 10.40 28.94 -35.65
CA VAL A 525 10.70 28.09 -34.48
C VAL A 525 12.12 28.31 -33.97
N LEU A 526 13.07 28.48 -34.90
CA LEU A 526 14.50 28.51 -34.57
C LEU A 526 15.11 29.91 -34.72
N ASP A 527 14.32 30.91 -35.12
CA ASP A 527 14.76 32.30 -35.33
C ASP A 527 15.99 32.44 -36.25
N ARG A 528 16.14 31.50 -37.20
CA ARG A 528 17.33 31.46 -38.08
C ARG A 528 17.03 30.95 -39.48
N ALA A 529 17.94 31.25 -40.40
CA ALA A 529 17.91 30.64 -41.72
C ALA A 529 18.26 29.14 -41.64
N PRO A 530 17.71 28.30 -42.54
CA PRO A 530 18.07 26.88 -42.60
C PRO A 530 19.57 26.69 -42.82
N ASP A 531 20.19 25.83 -42.02
CA ASP A 531 21.53 25.35 -42.28
C ASP A 531 21.53 24.32 -43.43
N SER A 532 22.63 24.25 -44.18
CA SER A 532 22.64 23.48 -45.44
C SER A 532 22.37 21.98 -45.24
N ASP A 533 22.92 21.41 -44.17
CA ASP A 533 22.92 19.96 -43.98
C ASP A 533 21.61 19.50 -43.32
N GLY A 534 21.14 20.22 -42.29
CA GLY A 534 19.86 19.98 -41.64
C GLY A 534 18.68 20.20 -42.58
N TYR A 535 18.69 21.27 -43.38
CA TYR A 535 17.64 21.52 -44.37
C TYR A 535 17.54 20.40 -45.41
N VAL A 536 18.67 19.93 -45.93
CA VAL A 536 18.70 18.81 -46.90
C VAL A 536 18.18 17.53 -46.26
N TRP A 537 18.53 17.28 -45.00
CA TRP A 537 18.03 16.13 -44.27
C TRP A 537 16.51 16.20 -44.07
N TRP A 538 15.99 17.29 -43.51
CA TRP A 538 14.54 17.47 -43.29
C TRP A 538 13.74 17.39 -44.58
N LEU A 539 14.23 17.96 -45.67
CA LEU A 539 13.57 17.89 -46.98
C LEU A 539 13.55 16.45 -47.50
N SER A 540 14.65 15.70 -47.33
CA SER A 540 14.72 14.29 -47.67
C SER A 540 13.74 13.45 -46.85
N GLU A 541 13.62 13.74 -45.56
CA GLU A 541 12.68 13.08 -44.65
C GLU A 541 11.22 13.33 -45.07
N LEU A 542 10.82 14.59 -45.28
CA LEU A 542 9.46 14.94 -45.76
C LEU A 542 9.11 14.24 -47.08
N GLN A 543 10.07 14.08 -48.00
CA GLN A 543 9.82 13.54 -49.33
C GLN A 543 9.85 12.02 -49.41
N ASN A 544 10.65 11.36 -48.56
CA ASN A 544 10.96 9.94 -48.71
C ASN A 544 10.59 9.09 -47.49
N ASN A 545 10.31 9.69 -46.33
CA ASN A 545 9.93 8.98 -45.12
C ASN A 545 8.42 9.14 -44.86
N PRO A 546 7.61 8.07 -45.03
CA PRO A 546 6.16 8.16 -44.81
C PRO A 546 5.78 8.45 -43.34
N ALA A 547 6.69 8.29 -42.39
CA ALA A 547 6.48 8.65 -40.98
C ALA A 547 6.80 10.12 -40.68
N LYS A 548 7.33 10.90 -41.65
CA LYS A 548 7.64 12.33 -41.50
C LYS A 548 6.63 13.13 -42.30
N THR A 549 5.40 13.10 -41.84
CA THR A 549 4.32 13.97 -42.32
C THR A 549 4.58 15.42 -41.91
N ARG A 550 3.83 16.38 -42.46
CA ARG A 550 4.05 17.80 -42.17
C ARG A 550 3.72 18.14 -40.72
N GLU A 551 2.66 17.56 -40.21
CA GLU A 551 2.24 17.64 -38.80
C GLU A 551 3.31 17.06 -37.87
N LYS A 552 3.91 15.92 -38.23
CA LYS A 552 5.02 15.35 -37.47
C LYS A 552 6.25 16.24 -37.50
N VAL A 553 6.59 16.82 -38.65
CA VAL A 553 7.73 17.75 -38.76
C VAL A 553 7.50 19.04 -37.97
N LEU A 554 6.29 19.62 -38.01
CA LEU A 554 5.94 20.77 -37.18
C LEU A 554 6.08 20.44 -35.69
N MET A 555 5.55 19.30 -35.25
CA MET A 555 5.70 18.83 -33.86
C MET A 555 7.17 18.61 -33.49
N ASP A 556 7.98 18.01 -34.37
CA ASP A 556 9.41 17.78 -34.10
C ASP A 556 10.21 19.08 -33.97
N PHE A 557 9.85 20.11 -34.75
CA PHE A 557 10.44 21.45 -34.59
C PHE A 557 9.98 22.08 -33.27
N SER A 558 8.68 22.05 -32.97
CA SER A 558 8.10 22.54 -31.72
C SER A 558 8.79 21.97 -30.47
N GLU A 559 9.01 20.66 -30.46
CA GLU A 559 9.61 19.94 -29.33
C GLU A 559 11.13 19.77 -29.43
N SER A 560 11.76 20.45 -30.39
CA SER A 560 13.21 20.43 -30.51
C SER A 560 13.87 21.07 -29.27
N PRO A 561 15.04 20.59 -28.82
CA PRO A 561 15.77 21.20 -27.71
C PRO A 561 16.02 22.71 -27.92
N GLU A 562 16.31 23.10 -29.17
CA GLU A 562 16.53 24.51 -29.54
C GLU A 562 15.27 25.35 -29.32
N ASN A 563 14.07 24.87 -29.68
CA ASN A 563 12.84 25.61 -29.42
C ASN A 563 12.45 25.64 -27.93
N ARG A 564 12.65 24.54 -27.21
CA ARG A 564 12.43 24.49 -25.76
C ARG A 564 13.31 25.53 -25.05
N ASP A 565 14.56 25.67 -25.46
CA ASP A 565 15.47 26.70 -24.96
C ASP A 565 14.99 28.12 -25.34
N ASN A 566 14.50 28.32 -26.56
CA ASN A 566 14.01 29.62 -27.04
C ASN A 566 12.80 30.14 -26.23
N VAL A 567 11.92 29.25 -25.77
CA VAL A 567 10.74 29.65 -24.98
C VAL A 567 10.98 29.67 -23.48
N ALA A 568 12.04 29.03 -22.99
CA ALA A 568 12.24 28.74 -21.57
C ALA A 568 12.14 29.99 -20.68
N GLU A 569 12.72 31.12 -21.10
CA GLU A 569 12.66 32.37 -20.33
C GLU A 569 11.23 32.95 -20.28
N VAL A 570 10.46 32.81 -21.36
CA VAL A 570 9.12 33.38 -21.49
C VAL A 570 8.10 32.63 -20.61
N ILE A 571 8.27 31.32 -20.46
CA ILE A 571 7.36 30.45 -19.70
C ILE A 571 7.87 30.14 -18.27
N ALA A 572 9.00 30.74 -17.86
CA ALA A 572 9.68 30.40 -16.60
C ALA A 572 8.85 30.63 -15.33
N THR A 573 7.84 31.50 -15.39
CA THR A 573 6.95 31.84 -14.26
C THR A 573 5.55 31.24 -14.39
N GLY A 574 5.40 30.21 -15.24
CA GLY A 574 4.11 29.63 -15.61
C GLY A 574 3.57 30.20 -16.91
N ILE A 575 2.59 29.50 -17.49
CA ILE A 575 2.01 29.80 -18.80
C ILE A 575 0.60 30.34 -18.61
N GLU A 576 0.37 31.61 -18.95
CA GLU A 576 -0.96 32.24 -18.85
C GLU A 576 -1.91 31.74 -19.93
N TYR A 577 -3.11 31.33 -19.51
CA TYR A 577 -4.19 30.88 -20.39
C TYR A 577 -5.56 31.17 -19.77
N ASP A 578 -6.62 31.11 -20.60
CA ASP A 578 -8.00 31.09 -20.12
C ASP A 578 -8.48 29.63 -20.09
N ALA A 579 -8.87 29.12 -18.92
CA ALA A 579 -9.40 27.76 -18.79
C ALA A 579 -10.55 27.49 -19.78
N TRP A 580 -10.46 26.36 -20.49
CA TRP A 580 -11.45 25.95 -21.47
C TRP A 580 -12.58 25.19 -20.78
N ALA A 581 -13.83 25.55 -21.10
CA ALA A 581 -15.04 25.05 -20.45
C ALA A 581 -15.71 23.87 -21.16
#